data_AF-A0A150TEG3-F1
#
_entry.id   AF-A0A150TEG3-F1
#
_cell.length_a   1.000
_cell.length_b   1.000
_cell.length_c   1.000
_cell.angle_alpha   90.00
_cell.angle_beta   90.00
_cell.angle_gamma   90.00
#
_symmetry.space_group_name_H-M   'P 1'
#
loop_
_entity.id
_entity.type
_entity.pdbx_description
1 polymer ?
#
loop_
_entity_poly.entity_id
_entity_poly.type
_entity_poly.pdbx_seq_one_letter_code
_entity_poly.pdbx_strand_id
1 'polypeptide(L)'
;MKIKRDQAGALSALARSAFRERLVRFVQENCNGAARVSRSELSQTVKFLIERAESYGIETERQVAIFVVTRWVIGEKFDSVFSQIERMLIDDSIGADEKTSRLREYAMDLLHTDRGEHP
;
A
#
# COMPACT_ATOMS: atom_id res chain seq x y z
N MET A 1 28.45 -1.55 23.51
CA MET A 1 27.17 -2.01 22.92
C MET A 1 26.48 -0.98 22.01
N LYS A 2 27.15 0.10 21.54
CA LYS A 2 26.56 1.09 20.61
C LYS A 2 26.61 0.64 19.15
N ILE A 3 27.74 0.07 18.72
CA ILE A 3 28.00 -0.39 17.34
C ILE A 3 26.92 -1.35 16.81
N LYS A 4 26.41 -2.28 17.64
CA LYS A 4 25.37 -3.24 17.23
C LYS A 4 24.01 -2.58 16.93
N ARG A 5 23.66 -1.49 17.62
CA ARG A 5 22.39 -0.76 17.38
C ARG A 5 22.46 0.08 16.11
N ASP A 6 23.59 0.74 15.90
CA ASP A 6 23.80 1.58 14.72
C ASP A 6 23.82 0.73 13.43
N GLN A 7 24.41 -0.47 13.48
CA GLN A 7 24.41 -1.43 12.37
C GLN A 7 23.00 -1.97 12.08
N ALA A 8 22.21 -2.29 13.12
CA ALA A 8 20.84 -2.74 12.94
C ALA A 8 19.96 -1.66 12.29
N GLY A 9 20.08 -0.41 12.75
CA GLY A 9 19.36 0.72 12.16
C GLY A 9 19.72 0.97 10.70
N ALA A 10 21.01 0.93 10.36
CA ALA A 10 21.48 1.08 8.98
C ALA A 10 20.96 -0.05 8.06
N LEU A 11 20.94 -1.29 8.54
CA LEU A 11 20.42 -2.43 7.79
C LEU A 11 18.91 -2.31 7.53
N SER A 12 18.13 -1.92 8.54
CA SER A 12 16.70 -1.69 8.39
C SER A 12 16.39 -0.55 7.41
N ALA A 13 17.16 0.55 7.46
CA ALA A 13 17.00 1.66 6.52
C ALA A 13 17.31 1.23 5.07
N LEU A 14 18.35 0.42 4.87
CA LEU A 14 18.71 -0.10 3.55
C LEU A 14 17.62 -1.05 3.01
N ALA A 15 17.12 -1.98 3.84
CA ALA A 15 16.05 -2.89 3.46
C ALA A 15 14.78 -2.14 3.06
N ARG A 16 14.40 -1.12 3.84
CA ARG A 16 13.24 -0.26 3.58
C ARG A 16 13.39 0.54 2.28
N SER A 17 14.58 1.06 2.00
CA SER A 17 14.86 1.75 0.72
C SER A 17 14.75 0.79 -0.46
N ALA A 18 15.33 -0.41 -0.34
CA ALA A 18 15.27 -1.43 -1.38
C ALA A 18 13.83 -1.90 -1.63
N PHE A 19 13.02 -2.08 -0.57
CA PHE A 19 11.61 -2.39 -0.69
C PHE A 19 10.85 -1.30 -1.45
N ARG A 20 11.01 -0.04 -1.06
CA ARG A 20 10.36 1.09 -1.74
C ARG A 20 10.71 1.11 -3.22
N GLU A 21 11.99 0.90 -3.57
CA GLU A 21 12.41 0.87 -4.98
C GLU A 21 11.78 -0.28 -5.78
N ARG A 22 11.67 -1.47 -5.19
CA ARG A 22 10.95 -2.60 -5.80
C ARG A 22 9.47 -2.28 -5.98
N LEU A 23 8.84 -1.67 -4.98
CA LEU A 23 7.42 -1.33 -5.02
C LEU A 23 7.11 -0.23 -6.04
N VAL A 24 7.96 0.81 -6.14
CA VAL A 24 7.85 1.84 -7.19
C VAL A 24 7.90 1.22 -8.58
N ARG A 25 8.87 0.32 -8.81
CA ARG A 25 8.99 -0.40 -10.08
C ARG A 25 7.74 -1.22 -10.37
N PHE A 26 7.30 -2.02 -9.38
CA PHE A 26 6.10 -2.84 -9.50
C PHE A 26 4.88 -2.01 -9.87
N VAL A 27 4.62 -0.91 -9.16
CA VAL A 27 3.49 -0.02 -9.44
C VAL A 27 3.60 0.59 -10.83
N GLN A 28 4.79 1.05 -11.24
CA GLN A 28 5.00 1.63 -12.57
C GLN A 28 4.73 0.65 -13.71
N GLU A 29 5.10 -0.62 -13.52
CA GLU A 29 4.97 -1.68 -14.53
C GLU A 29 3.56 -2.29 -14.58
N ASN A 30 2.85 -2.35 -13.45
CA ASN A 30 1.64 -3.18 -13.33
C ASN A 30 0.34 -2.38 -13.08
N CYS A 31 0.42 -1.11 -12.65
CA CYS A 31 -0.77 -0.33 -12.33
C CYS A 31 -1.10 0.67 -13.44
N ASN A 32 -2.31 0.60 -13.97
CA ASN A 32 -2.81 1.53 -14.98
C ASN A 32 -2.70 2.98 -14.49
N GLY A 33 -2.26 3.89 -15.36
CA GLY A 33 -2.01 5.29 -15.03
C GLY A 33 -0.65 5.56 -14.36
N ALA A 34 -0.07 4.60 -13.62
CA ALA A 34 1.23 4.77 -12.97
C ALA A 34 2.39 4.98 -13.96
N ALA A 35 2.31 4.34 -15.13
CA ALA A 35 3.33 4.45 -16.19
C ALA A 35 3.50 5.89 -16.71
N ARG A 36 2.49 6.76 -16.54
CA ARG A 36 2.52 8.17 -16.96
C ARG A 36 3.08 9.10 -15.90
N VAL A 37 3.21 8.63 -14.67
CA VAL A 37 3.75 9.40 -13.54
C VAL A 37 5.27 9.36 -13.60
N SER A 38 5.93 10.49 -13.36
CA SER A 38 7.38 10.53 -13.34
C SER A 38 7.92 9.63 -12.21
N ARG A 39 9.10 9.00 -12.41
CA ARG A 39 9.66 8.10 -11.40
C ARG A 39 9.90 8.79 -10.05
N SER A 40 10.27 10.07 -10.08
CA SER A 40 10.47 10.88 -8.87
C SER A 40 9.16 11.07 -8.10
N GLU A 41 8.10 11.46 -8.80
CA GLU A 41 6.77 11.67 -8.23
C GLU A 41 6.16 10.36 -7.72
N LEU A 42 6.30 9.27 -8.48
CA LEU A 42 5.84 7.95 -8.05
C LEU A 42 6.59 7.48 -6.81
N SER A 43 7.89 7.75 -6.71
CA SER A 43 8.69 7.44 -5.52
C SER A 43 8.21 8.19 -4.28
N GLN A 44 7.87 9.48 -4.40
CA GLN A 44 7.30 10.25 -3.29
C GLN A 44 5.90 9.74 -2.91
N THR A 45 5.08 9.40 -3.91
CA THR A 45 3.74 8.87 -3.70
C THR A 45 3.79 7.53 -2.96
N VAL A 46 4.65 6.60 -3.40
CA VAL A 46 4.82 5.31 -2.73
C VAL A 46 5.37 5.50 -1.33
N LYS A 47 6.34 6.41 -1.11
CA LYS A 47 6.82 6.73 0.23
C LYS A 47 5.68 7.18 1.16
N PHE A 48 4.86 8.13 0.72
CA PHE A 48 3.72 8.63 1.47
C PHE A 48 2.73 7.51 1.81
N LEU A 49 2.46 6.61 0.88
CA LEU A 49 1.52 5.50 1.11
C LEU A 49 2.06 4.43 2.05
N ILE A 50 3.37 4.20 2.06
CA ILE A 50 4.01 3.32 3.05
C ILE A 50 3.79 3.91 4.45
N GLU A 51 4.11 5.20 4.64
CA GLU A 51 3.92 5.90 5.92
C GLU A 51 2.44 5.89 6.36
N ARG A 52 1.52 6.02 5.40
CA ARG A 52 0.08 5.98 5.63
C ARG A 52 -0.41 4.58 6.01
N ALA A 53 0.06 3.53 5.32
CA ALA A 53 -0.23 2.15 5.67
C ALA A 53 0.20 1.83 7.11
N GLU A 54 1.41 2.25 7.49
CA GLU A 54 1.95 2.05 8.83
C GLU A 54 1.12 2.75 9.91
N SER A 55 0.53 3.90 9.61
CA SER A 55 -0.40 4.58 10.53
C SER A 55 -1.67 3.77 10.84
N TYR A 56 -2.01 2.79 10.00
CA TYR A 56 -3.11 1.83 10.21
C TYR A 56 -2.65 0.48 10.79
N GLY A 57 -1.37 0.36 11.17
CA GLY A 57 -0.76 -0.88 11.66
C GLY A 57 -0.39 -1.88 10.56
N ILE A 58 -0.31 -1.43 9.31
CA ILE A 58 0.03 -2.27 8.14
C ILE A 58 1.54 -2.12 7.88
N GLU A 59 2.33 -3.12 8.28
CA GLU A 59 3.80 -2.96 8.36
C GLU A 59 4.61 -3.90 7.46
N THR A 60 4.08 -5.09 7.13
CA THR A 60 4.85 -6.04 6.32
C THR A 60 4.89 -5.63 4.85
N GLU A 61 5.96 -5.99 4.13
CA GLU A 61 6.12 -5.65 2.70
C GLU A 61 4.89 -6.05 1.86
N ARG A 62 4.31 -7.23 2.12
CA ARG A 62 3.13 -7.74 1.40
C ARG A 62 1.88 -6.91 1.70
N GLN A 63 1.61 -6.65 2.98
CA GLN A 63 0.47 -5.87 3.45
C GLN A 63 0.52 -4.44 2.88
N VAL A 64 1.70 -3.82 2.94
CA VAL A 64 1.95 -2.47 2.39
C VAL A 64 1.80 -2.46 0.87
N ALA A 65 2.31 -3.47 0.16
CA ALA A 65 2.13 -3.56 -1.29
C ALA A 65 0.65 -3.64 -1.68
N ILE A 66 -0.17 -4.42 -0.95
CA ILE A 66 -1.63 -4.47 -1.16
C ILE A 66 -2.23 -3.08 -0.98
N PHE A 67 -1.97 -2.42 0.16
CA PHE A 67 -2.48 -1.07 0.44
C PHE A 67 -2.11 -0.06 -0.66
N VAL A 68 -0.83 -0.07 -1.09
CA VAL A 68 -0.36 0.82 -2.15
C VAL A 68 -1.07 0.52 -3.47
N VAL A 69 -1.17 -0.74 -3.90
CA VAL A 69 -1.85 -1.09 -5.16
C VAL A 69 -3.34 -0.73 -5.12
N THR A 70 -4.01 -0.88 -3.97
CA THR A 70 -5.43 -0.55 -3.80
C THR A 70 -5.74 0.89 -4.22
N ARG A 71 -4.84 1.86 -3.99
CA ARG A 71 -5.04 3.24 -4.47
C ARG A 71 -5.20 3.35 -6.00
N TRP A 72 -4.60 2.46 -6.78
CA TRP A 72 -4.65 2.53 -8.24
C TRP A 72 -5.88 1.81 -8.78
N VAL A 73 -6.41 0.86 -8.01
CA VAL A 73 -7.65 0.15 -8.34
C VAL A 73 -8.88 0.97 -7.93
N ILE A 74 -8.88 1.51 -6.71
CA ILE A 74 -10.05 2.17 -6.12
C ILE A 74 -10.00 3.69 -6.31
N GLY A 75 -8.81 4.29 -6.28
CA GLY A 75 -8.60 5.72 -6.47
C GLY A 75 -7.71 6.37 -5.41
N GLU A 76 -7.27 7.60 -5.70
CA GLU A 76 -6.19 8.29 -4.98
C GLU A 76 -6.39 8.47 -3.48
N LYS A 77 -7.65 8.57 -3.05
CA LYS A 77 -8.06 8.86 -1.67
C LYS A 77 -8.94 7.76 -1.08
N PHE A 78 -8.77 6.52 -1.56
CA PHE A 78 -9.66 5.40 -1.21
C PHE A 78 -9.86 5.22 0.30
N ASP A 79 -8.83 5.49 1.09
CA ASP A 79 -8.80 5.28 2.52
C ASP A 79 -9.40 6.42 3.36
N SER A 80 -9.93 7.47 2.71
CA SER A 80 -10.61 8.60 3.37
C SER A 80 -11.90 9.04 2.68
N VAL A 81 -12.09 8.72 1.40
CA VAL A 81 -13.33 9.00 0.66
C VAL A 81 -14.39 7.93 0.91
N PHE A 82 -13.98 6.66 1.04
CA PHE A 82 -14.90 5.56 1.32
C PHE A 82 -14.97 5.32 2.83
N SER A 83 -16.00 5.86 3.47
CA SER A 83 -16.21 5.79 4.93
C SER A 83 -16.22 4.37 5.50
N GLN A 84 -16.53 3.36 4.69
CA GLN A 84 -16.43 1.95 5.08
C GLN A 84 -14.97 1.48 5.16
N ILE A 85 -14.14 1.87 4.19
CA ILE A 85 -12.71 1.55 4.17
C ILE A 85 -12.00 2.27 5.31
N GLU A 86 -12.25 3.57 5.45
CA GLU A 86 -11.67 4.37 6.53
C GLU A 86 -11.97 3.77 7.90
N ARG A 87 -13.26 3.48 8.20
CA ARG A 87 -13.67 2.85 9.47
C ARG A 87 -12.97 1.52 9.71
N MET A 88 -12.85 0.67 8.69
CA MET A 88 -12.16 -0.60 8.81
C MET A 88 -10.65 -0.42 9.07
N LEU A 89 -10.02 0.59 8.47
CA LEU A 89 -8.58 0.84 8.64
C LEU A 89 -8.23 1.42 10.01
N ILE A 90 -9.09 2.26 10.58
CA ILE A 90 -8.90 2.86 11.91
C ILE A 90 -9.37 1.96 13.07
N ASP A 91 -10.07 0.86 12.79
CA ASP A 91 -10.54 -0.05 13.82
C ASP A 91 -9.39 -0.93 14.34
N ASP A 92 -8.95 -0.65 15.57
CA ASP A 92 -7.88 -1.36 16.25
C ASP A 92 -8.25 -2.80 16.65
N SER A 93 -9.54 -3.16 16.64
CA SER A 93 -9.97 -4.55 16.85
C SER A 93 -9.73 -5.43 15.62
N ILE A 94 -9.44 -4.84 14.46
CA ILE A 94 -9.15 -5.54 13.22
C ILE A 94 -7.63 -5.62 13.04
N GLY A 95 -7.10 -6.85 12.95
CA GLY A 95 -5.68 -7.07 12.68
C GLY A 95 -5.25 -6.66 11.27
N ALA A 96 -3.96 -6.36 11.08
CA ALA A 96 -3.40 -5.91 9.80
C ALA A 96 -3.62 -6.90 8.63
N ASP A 97 -3.57 -8.21 8.92
CA ASP A 97 -3.86 -9.26 7.92
C ASP A 97 -5.31 -9.24 7.46
N GLU A 98 -6.25 -8.97 8.37
CA GLU A 98 -7.67 -8.86 8.06
C GLU A 98 -7.95 -7.56 7.30
N LYS A 99 -7.38 -6.43 7.72
CA LYS A 99 -7.48 -5.14 7.01
C LYS A 99 -7.05 -5.29 5.55
N THR A 100 -5.91 -5.93 5.32
CA THR A 100 -5.34 -6.07 3.97
C THR A 100 -6.06 -7.12 3.13
N SER A 101 -6.57 -8.18 3.74
CA SER A 101 -7.45 -9.16 3.06
C SER A 101 -8.72 -8.49 2.54
N ARG A 102 -9.38 -7.70 3.39
CA ARG A 102 -10.58 -6.94 3.00
C ARG A 102 -10.30 -5.87 1.94
N LEU A 103 -9.21 -5.12 2.04
CA LEU A 103 -8.82 -4.17 0.98
C LEU A 103 -8.67 -4.84 -0.38
N ARG A 104 -8.09 -6.04 -0.40
CA ARG A 104 -7.95 -6.83 -1.63
C ARG A 104 -9.31 -7.27 -2.15
N GLU A 105 -10.21 -7.72 -1.28
CA GLU A 105 -11.59 -8.10 -1.66
C GLU A 105 -12.34 -6.91 -2.27
N TYR A 106 -12.34 -5.74 -1.61
CA TYR A 106 -12.92 -4.51 -2.17
C TYR A 106 -12.37 -4.16 -3.56
N ALA A 107 -11.04 -4.26 -3.72
CA ALA A 107 -10.39 -3.99 -5.00
C ALA A 107 -10.82 -4.98 -6.09
N MET A 108 -10.95 -6.27 -5.75
CA MET A 108 -11.41 -7.30 -6.69
C MET A 108 -12.88 -7.12 -7.06
N ASP A 109 -13.76 -6.84 -6.08
CA ASP A 109 -15.19 -6.62 -6.32
C ASP A 109 -15.43 -5.48 -7.30
N LEU A 110 -14.66 -4.39 -7.18
CA LEU A 110 -14.73 -3.26 -8.13
C LEU A 110 -14.28 -3.65 -9.53
N LEU A 111 -13.21 -4.44 -9.66
CA LEU A 111 -12.74 -4.94 -10.95
C LEU A 111 -13.74 -5.90 -11.62
N HIS A 112 -14.49 -6.67 -10.84
CA HIS A 112 -15.55 -7.55 -11.33
C HIS A 112 -16.82 -6.77 -11.71
N THR A 113 -17.17 -5.75 -10.93
CA THR A 113 -18.36 -4.91 -11.18
C THR A 113 -18.21 -4.10 -12.46
N ASP A 114 -17.00 -3.60 -12.77
CA ASP A 114 -16.72 -2.83 -13.99
C ASP A 114 -16.71 -3.69 -15.28
N ARG A 115 -16.66 -5.03 -15.15
CA ARG A 115 -16.67 -5.98 -16.27
C ARG A 115 -18.06 -6.49 -16.67
N GLY A 116 -19.13 -6.05 -16.02
CA GLY A 116 -20.49 -6.36 -16.47
C GLY A 116 -20.84 -7.84 -16.47
N GLU A 117 -20.26 -8.64 -15.58
CA GLU A 117 -20.75 -10.00 -15.31
C GLU A 117 -21.70 -9.95 -14.10
N HIS A 118 -22.97 -9.67 -14.39
CA HIS A 118 -24.07 -10.10 -13.52
C HIS A 118 -24.44 -11.55 -13.90
N PRO A 119 -24.63 -12.46 -12.94
CA PRO A 119 -25.40 -13.68 -13.18
C PRO A 119 -26.86 -13.37 -13.51
#